data_AF-A0A942EGR3-F1
#
_entry.id   AF-A0A942EGR3-F1
#
_cell.length_a   1.000
_cell.length_b   1.000
_cell.length_c   1.000
_cell.angle_alpha   90.00
_cell.angle_beta   90.00
_cell.angle_gamma   90.00
#
_symmetry.space_group_name_H-M   'P 1'
#
loop_
_entity.id
_entity.type
_entity.pdbx_description
1 polymer ?
#
loop_
_entity_poly.entity_id
_entity_poly.type
_entity_poly.pdbx_seq_one_letter_code
_entity_poly.pdbx_strand_id
1 'polypeptide(L)'
;MADSYRAWLRGVIKWQEIAVIDLRDDDGTGKKLQSCGLKTLGEIDKMEGPKLLEIEGMGIGVIKRVRAIIKRCKATERRRRPTSVSYVRTEREFPE
;
A
#
# COMPACT_ATOMS: atom_id res chain seq x y z
N MET A 1 4.52 9.07 -10.35
CA MET A 1 4.74 7.75 -9.72
C MET A 1 4.27 7.84 -8.27
N ALA A 2 3.13 7.23 -7.93
CA ALA A 2 2.57 7.30 -6.57
C ALA A 2 3.42 6.57 -5.54
N ASP A 3 4.25 7.30 -4.79
CA ASP A 3 5.07 6.73 -3.70
C ASP A 3 4.39 6.93 -2.34
N SER A 4 4.16 5.82 -1.63
CA SER A 4 3.75 5.80 -0.21
C SER A 4 4.92 6.04 0.74
N TYR A 5 6.03 6.56 0.23
CA TYR A 5 7.29 6.79 0.93
C TYR A 5 7.13 7.60 2.23
N ARG A 6 6.25 8.61 2.24
CA ARG A 6 5.98 9.42 3.44
C ARG A 6 5.36 8.63 4.58
N ALA A 7 4.41 7.75 4.28
CA ALA A 7 3.81 6.90 5.30
C ALA A 7 4.85 5.95 5.92
N TRP A 8 5.72 5.39 5.07
CA TRP A 8 6.80 4.51 5.50
C TRP A 8 7.89 5.23 6.31
N LEU A 9 8.16 6.51 6.04
CA LEU A 9 9.04 7.36 6.85
C LEU A 9 8.44 7.68 8.23
N ARG A 10 7.12 7.77 8.34
CA ARG A 10 6.40 7.98 9.60
C ARG A 10 6.26 6.73 10.46
N GLY A 11 6.93 5.64 10.09
CA GLY A 11 6.93 4.40 10.88
C GLY A 11 5.68 3.55 10.69
N VAL A 12 4.88 3.76 9.64
CA VAL A 12 3.79 2.84 9.31
C VAL A 12 4.35 1.43 9.09
N ILE A 13 3.80 0.44 9.78
CA ILE A 13 4.29 -0.95 9.72
C ILE A 13 3.50 -1.74 8.67
N LYS A 14 2.19 -1.49 8.58
CA LYS A 14 1.28 -2.20 7.68
C LYS A 14 0.75 -1.29 6.58
N TRP A 15 0.66 -1.79 5.35
CA TRP A 15 0.17 -1.00 4.23
C TRP A 15 -1.29 -0.49 4.43
N GLN A 16 -2.08 -1.20 5.24
CA GLN A 16 -3.48 -0.87 5.55
C GLN A 16 -3.62 0.46 6.31
N GLU A 17 -2.61 0.82 7.11
CA GLU A 17 -2.58 2.01 7.97
C GLU A 17 -2.05 3.24 7.23
N ILE A 18 -1.60 3.07 5.98
CA ILE A 18 -1.12 4.19 5.16
C ILE A 18 -2.27 5.17 4.94
N ALA A 19 -2.09 6.40 5.43
CA ALA A 19 -3.02 7.48 5.20
C ALA A 19 -3.05 7.85 3.72
N VAL A 20 -4.24 8.10 3.16
CA VAL A 20 -4.38 8.46 1.72
C VAL A 20 -3.70 9.78 1.39
N ILE A 21 -3.58 10.69 2.37
CA ILE A 21 -2.87 11.97 2.22
C ILE A 21 -1.36 11.78 2.02
N ASP A 22 -0.81 10.67 2.51
CA ASP A 22 0.61 10.36 2.38
C ASP A 22 0.96 9.74 1.02
N LEU A 23 -0.04 9.54 0.14
CA LEU A 23 0.18 9.16 -1.25
C LEU A 23 0.68 10.35 -2.05
N ARG A 24 1.94 10.28 -2.50
CA ARG A 24 2.53 11.30 -3.38
C ARG A 24 2.32 10.89 -4.83
N ASP A 25 1.17 11.22 -5.40
CA ASP A 25 0.83 10.94 -6.80
C ASP A 25 0.71 12.24 -7.60
N ASP A 26 1.21 12.23 -8.84
CA ASP A 26 1.22 13.41 -9.72
C ASP A 26 -0.21 13.88 -10.07
N ASP A 27 -1.17 12.94 -10.07
CA ASP A 27 -2.58 13.18 -10.39
C ASP A 27 -3.42 13.72 -9.21
N GLY A 28 -2.79 13.94 -8.05
CA GLY A 28 -3.46 14.39 -6.82
C GLY A 28 -4.44 13.37 -6.24
N THR A 29 -4.26 12.07 -6.54
CA THR A 29 -5.14 10.98 -6.10
C THR A 29 -5.33 10.96 -4.58
N GLY A 30 -4.27 11.20 -3.81
CA GLY A 30 -4.35 11.26 -2.33
C GLY A 30 -5.30 12.34 -1.82
N LYS A 31 -5.25 13.55 -2.42
CA LYS A 31 -6.17 14.65 -2.07
C LYS A 31 -7.62 14.32 -2.44
N LYS A 32 -7.83 13.74 -3.63
CA LYS A 32 -9.17 13.32 -4.08
C LYS A 32 -9.79 12.31 -3.12
N LEU A 33 -9.03 11.29 -2.72
CA LEU A 33 -9.49 10.30 -1.75
C LEU A 33 -9.80 10.92 -0.39
N GLN A 34 -8.98 11.86 0.06
CA GLN A 34 -9.24 12.60 1.30
C GLN A 34 -10.53 13.43 1.21
N SER A 35 -10.76 14.12 0.09
CA SER A 35 -12.00 14.86 -0.16
C SER A 35 -13.23 13.95 -0.23
N CYS A 36 -13.06 12.73 -0.72
CA CYS A 36 -14.07 11.67 -0.71
C CYS A 36 -14.33 11.07 0.70
N GLY A 37 -13.69 11.59 1.75
CA GLY A 37 -13.87 11.14 3.14
C GLY A 37 -13.07 9.89 3.53
N LEU A 38 -12.22 9.39 2.63
CA LEU A 38 -11.39 8.20 2.86
C LEU A 38 -10.11 8.59 3.59
N LYS A 39 -9.76 7.86 4.65
CA LYS A 39 -8.62 8.21 5.50
C LYS A 39 -7.44 7.29 5.25
N THR A 40 -7.68 6.00 5.06
CA THR A 40 -6.60 5.00 4.91
C THR A 40 -6.77 4.09 3.69
N LEU A 41 -5.67 3.53 3.20
CA LEU A 41 -5.71 2.52 2.13
C LEU A 41 -6.49 1.25 2.54
N GLY A 42 -6.49 0.90 3.83
CA GLY A 42 -7.21 -0.25 4.35
C GLY A 42 -8.73 -0.10 4.26
N GLU A 43 -9.26 1.11 4.48
CA GLU A 43 -10.69 1.40 4.27
C GLU A 43 -11.11 1.17 2.81
N ILE A 44 -10.24 1.55 1.87
CA ILE A 44 -10.50 1.40 0.44
C ILE A 44 -10.45 -0.06 0.00
N ASP A 45 -9.50 -0.85 0.51
CA ASP A 45 -9.39 -2.29 0.17
C ASP A 45 -10.57 -3.11 0.71
N LYS A 46 -11.20 -2.66 1.81
CA LYS A 46 -12.39 -3.31 2.40
C LYS A 46 -13.68 -3.01 1.64
N MET A 47 -13.73 -1.91 0.89
CA MET A 47 -14.93 -1.55 0.14
C MET A 47 -14.99 -2.25 -1.22
N GLU A 48 -16.19 -2.67 -1.56
CA GLU A 48 -16.47 -3.25 -2.87
C GLU A 48 -16.45 -2.17 -3.96
N GLY A 49 -16.08 -2.58 -5.18
CA GLY A 49 -15.99 -1.68 -6.33
C GLY A 49 -17.24 -0.83 -6.60
N PRO A 50 -18.47 -1.38 -6.49
CA PRO A 50 -19.70 -0.62 -6.69
C PRO A 50 -19.90 0.49 -5.65
N LYS A 51 -19.67 0.20 -4.36
CA LYS A 51 -19.78 1.20 -3.28
C LYS A 51 -18.77 2.33 -3.42
N LEU A 52 -17.59 2.03 -3.95
CA LEU A 52 -16.58 3.04 -4.26
C LEU A 52 -17.00 3.96 -5.42
N LEU A 53 -17.83 3.49 -6.35
CA LEU A 53 -18.34 4.31 -7.46
C LEU A 53 -19.52 5.19 -7.06
N GLU A 54 -20.22 4.85 -5.98
CA GLU A 54 -21.30 5.68 -5.42
C GLU A 54 -20.77 6.95 -4.74
N ILE A 55 -19.47 7.01 -4.43
CA ILE A 55 -18.86 8.16 -3.79
C ILE A 55 -18.65 9.28 -4.82
N GLU A 56 -19.17 10.47 -4.51
CA GLU A 56 -19.03 11.64 -5.35
C GLU A 56 -17.54 11.99 -5.57
N GLY A 57 -17.13 12.08 -6.84
CA GLY A 57 -15.74 12.29 -7.24
C GLY A 57 -14.90 11.03 -7.44
N MET A 58 -15.43 9.83 -7.15
CA MET A 58 -14.77 8.56 -7.45
C MET A 58 -15.15 7.99 -8.82
N GLY A 59 -14.27 8.16 -9.80
CA GLY A 59 -14.39 7.51 -11.10
C GLY A 59 -13.69 6.15 -11.19
N ILE A 60 -14.06 5.34 -12.18
CA ILE A 60 -13.42 4.04 -12.49
C ILE A 60 -11.89 4.16 -12.61
N GLY A 61 -11.41 5.24 -13.24
CA GLY A 61 -9.97 5.49 -13.39
C GLY A 61 -9.26 5.70 -12.06
N VAL A 62 -9.91 6.40 -11.11
CA VAL A 62 -9.38 6.60 -9.75
C VAL A 62 -9.29 5.26 -9.03
N ILE A 63 -10.36 4.46 -9.08
CA ILE A 63 -10.38 3.13 -8.44
C ILE A 63 -9.27 2.22 -8.97
N LYS A 64 -9.10 2.14 -10.30
CA LYS A 64 -8.02 1.35 -10.91
C LYS A 64 -6.64 1.78 -10.43
N ARG A 65 -6.38 3.09 -10.38
CA ARG A 65 -5.11 3.64 -9.87
C ARG A 65 -4.88 3.29 -8.41
N VAL A 66 -5.89 3.47 -7.56
CA VAL A 66 -5.77 3.19 -6.12
C VAL A 66 -5.53 1.70 -5.86
N ARG A 67 -6.21 0.81 -6.59
CA ARG A 67 -5.93 -0.63 -6.52
C ARG A 67 -4.49 -0.96 -6.94
N ALA A 68 -3.96 -0.29 -7.96
CA ALA A 68 -2.56 -0.45 -8.36
C ALA A 68 -1.58 0.08 -7.30
N ILE A 69 -1.91 1.17 -6.60
CA ILE A 69 -1.14 1.69 -5.46
C ILE A 69 -1.15 0.68 -4.31
N ILE A 70 -2.32 0.15 -3.93
CA ILE A 70 -2.46 -0.87 -2.89
C ILE A 70 -1.61 -2.10 -3.23
N LYS A 71 -1.66 -2.58 -4.48
CA LYS A 71 -0.84 -3.71 -4.93
C LYS A 71 0.66 -3.45 -4.75
N ARG A 72 1.12 -2.23 -5.08
CA ARG A 72 2.52 -1.80 -4.87
C ARG A 72 2.88 -1.70 -3.38
N CYS A 73 1.99 -1.16 -2.55
CA CYS A 73 2.21 -1.07 -1.11
C CYS A 73 2.28 -2.46 -0.46
N LYS A 74 1.39 -3.39 -0.84
CA LYS A 74 1.43 -4.82 -0.45
C LYS A 74 2.77 -5.46 -0.82
N ALA A 75 3.26 -5.21 -2.04
CA ALA A 75 4.56 -5.73 -2.49
C ALA A 75 5.74 -5.12 -1.71
N THR A 76 5.68 -3.82 -1.42
CA THR A 76 6.70 -3.10 -0.65
C THR A 76 6.75 -3.58 0.81
N GLU A 77 5.60 -3.79 1.46
CA GLU A 77 5.55 -4.38 2.79
C GLU A 77 6.18 -5.79 2.79
N ARG A 78 5.87 -6.64 1.81
CA ARG A 78 6.48 -7.98 1.70
C ARG A 78 8.00 -7.93 1.55
N ARG A 79 8.53 -6.94 0.84
CA ARG A 79 9.98 -6.73 0.69
C ARG A 79 10.62 -6.17 1.96
N ARG A 80 9.87 -5.37 2.74
CA ARG A 80 10.31 -4.78 4.02
C ARG A 80 10.24 -5.75 5.18
N ARG A 81 9.33 -6.74 5.16
CA ARG A 81 9.39 -7.85 6.12
C ARG A 81 10.79 -8.43 6.02
N PRO A 82 11.56 -8.50 7.13
CA PRO A 82 12.75 -9.31 7.12
C PRO A 82 12.27 -10.70 6.71
N THR A 83 12.64 -11.14 5.50
CA THR A 83 12.70 -12.57 5.21
C THR A 83 13.54 -13.11 6.35
N SER A 84 12.90 -13.79 7.30
CA SER A 84 13.60 -14.56 8.32
C SER A 84 14.73 -15.25 7.60
N VAL A 85 15.97 -14.95 7.98
CA VAL A 85 17.16 -15.58 7.41
C VAL A 85 16.85 -17.07 7.40
N SER A 86 16.77 -17.67 6.21
CA SER A 86 16.48 -19.09 6.16
C SER A 86 17.64 -19.80 6.84
N TYR A 87 17.39 -20.36 8.02
CA TYR A 87 18.33 -21.24 8.73
C TYR A 87 18.46 -22.58 8.00
N VAL A 88 18.73 -22.55 6.70
CA VAL A 88 18.92 -23.75 5.87
C VAL A 88 20.22 -23.60 5.09
N ARG A 89 21.32 -23.65 5.83
CA ARG A 89 22.62 -24.21 5.47
C ARG A 89 23.60 -23.95 6.62
N THR A 90 23.23 -24.36 7.82
CA THR A 90 24.24 -24.65 8.84
C THR A 90 24.98 -25.90 8.38
N GLU A 91 26.27 -25.71 8.14
CA GLU A 91 27.35 -26.71 8.26
C GLU A 91 27.25 -27.96 7.37
N ARG A 92 27.94 -27.89 6.22
CA ARG A 92 28.64 -29.09 5.73
C ARG A 92 29.98 -29.12 6.45
N GLU A 93 30.09 -29.92 7.49
CA GLU A 93 31.38 -30.38 7.98
C GLU A 93 32.00 -31.27 6.88
N PHE A 94 33.19 -30.88 6.41
CA PHE A 94 34.04 -31.74 5.60
C PHE A 94 34.98 -32.48 6.57
N PRO A 95 34.96 -33.82 6.62
CA PRO A 95 35.96 -34.57 7.38
C PRO A 95 37.33 -34.47 6.68
N GLU A 96 38.39 -34.35 7.50
CA GLU A 96 39.81 -34.33 7.08
C GLU A 96 40.24 -35.63 6.36
#